data_AF-A0A8H7N739-F1
#
_entry.id   AF-A0A8H7N739-F1
#
_cell.length_a   1.000
_cell.length_b   1.000
_cell.length_c   1.000
_cell.angle_alpha   90.00
_cell.angle_beta   90.00
_cell.angle_gamma   90.00
#
_symmetry.space_group_name_H-M   'P 1'
#
loop_
_entity.id
_entity.type
_entity.pdbx_description
1 polymer ?
#
loop_
_entity_poly.entity_id
_entity_poly.type
_entity_poly.pdbx_seq_one_letter_code
_entity_poly.pdbx_strand_id
1 'polypeptide(L)'
;MEESDLFFNPSLIDFIQKPGLSIFHLYNGRCTTKSVPQHLEESSSSLHVLKLENCCVDSHSLEMVLKSCPKLEILSIHVSETAGADYDDVHWTIDLDHIGQALRDHGTNLIDLSLDFSNFKMTRKTTGRIGSLCSISGLRHLKCFRNDLIVAQGWLVDETQEQSILPLESVLPPSITILRIFYEKHRNPSSPPGNVVSTEINNILSSGRLGSLRRIQSQRYHCSPDELILFQTQRPGWSFDSKRTLCEGQNGFIEYMSINKLGL
;
A
#
# COMPACT_ATOMS: atom_id res chain seq x y z
N MET A 1 0.38 -15.82 -23.43
CA MET A 1 0.85 -14.54 -22.87
C MET A 1 1.63 -14.94 -21.64
N GLU A 2 2.95 -15.11 -21.81
CA GLU A 2 3.83 -15.73 -20.82
C GLU A 2 4.06 -14.75 -19.66
N GLU A 3 3.52 -15.08 -18.49
CA GLU A 3 4.00 -14.54 -17.22
C GLU A 3 5.43 -15.05 -17.04
N SER A 4 6.40 -14.20 -17.36
CA SER A 4 7.77 -14.39 -16.92
C SER A 4 7.81 -13.98 -15.46
N ASP A 5 7.84 -14.99 -14.57
CA ASP A 5 8.23 -14.78 -13.19
C ASP A 5 9.57 -14.02 -13.17
N LEU A 6 9.68 -13.03 -12.29
CA LEU A 6 10.81 -12.10 -12.11
C LEU A 6 12.11 -12.78 -11.63
N PHE A 7 12.32 -14.05 -11.95
CA PHE A 7 13.57 -14.74 -11.73
C PHE A 7 14.58 -14.31 -12.81
N PHE A 8 15.49 -13.41 -12.40
CA PHE A 8 16.66 -12.97 -13.14
C PHE A 8 16.41 -11.99 -14.30
N ASN A 9 16.05 -10.73 -14.00
CA ASN A 9 16.33 -9.64 -14.91
C ASN A 9 17.78 -9.14 -14.66
N PRO A 10 18.72 -9.29 -15.62
CA PRO A 10 20.10 -8.85 -15.46
C PRO A 10 20.22 -7.35 -15.10
N SER A 11 19.26 -6.54 -15.57
CA SER A 11 19.19 -5.10 -15.28
C SER A 11 18.91 -4.82 -13.80
N LEU A 12 18.21 -5.72 -13.10
CA LEU A 12 17.96 -5.64 -11.65
C LEU A 12 19.21 -6.06 -10.86
N ILE A 13 19.98 -7.02 -11.38
CA ILE A 13 21.26 -7.43 -10.79
C ILE A 13 22.30 -6.30 -10.91
N ASP A 14 22.40 -5.65 -12.07
CA ASP A 14 23.28 -4.49 -12.26
C ASP A 14 22.84 -3.29 -11.41
N PHE A 15 21.52 -3.14 -11.18
CA PHE A 15 20.95 -2.10 -10.33
C PHE A 15 21.19 -2.35 -8.83
N ILE A 16 21.11 -3.60 -8.38
CA ILE A 16 21.46 -4.02 -7.01
C ILE A 16 22.97 -3.95 -6.78
N GLN A 17 23.77 -4.07 -7.85
CA GLN A 17 25.22 -3.88 -7.80
C GLN A 17 25.64 -2.41 -7.81
N LYS A 18 24.71 -1.44 -7.96
CA LYS A 18 25.05 -0.02 -7.82
C LYS A 18 25.41 0.32 -6.36
N PRO A 19 26.52 1.04 -6.12
CA PRO A 19 26.91 1.42 -4.77
C PRO A 19 25.81 2.26 -4.10
N GLY A 20 25.43 1.88 -2.88
CA GLY A 20 24.39 2.53 -2.07
C GLY A 20 23.07 1.79 -2.02
N LEU A 21 22.66 1.08 -3.08
CA LEU A 21 21.38 0.35 -3.12
C LEU A 21 21.46 -0.99 -2.38
N SER A 22 20.87 -1.06 -1.19
CA SER A 22 20.67 -2.32 -0.47
C SER A 22 19.25 -2.83 -0.68
N ILE A 23 18.94 -3.39 -1.86
CA ILE A 23 17.74 -4.21 -2.01
C ILE A 23 18.09 -5.62 -1.56
N PHE A 24 17.66 -5.97 -0.36
CA PHE A 24 17.82 -7.32 0.16
C PHE A 24 16.77 -8.23 -0.50
N HIS A 25 17.16 -8.93 -1.56
CA HIS A 25 16.42 -10.11 -1.99
C HIS A 25 16.73 -11.25 -1.02
N LEU A 26 15.72 -11.68 -0.28
CA LEU A 26 15.77 -12.91 0.50
C LEU A 26 15.52 -14.08 -0.45
N TYR A 27 16.60 -14.71 -0.89
CA TYR A 27 16.55 -16.04 -1.50
C TYR A 27 17.00 -17.06 -0.45
N ASN A 28 16.08 -17.94 -0.01
CA ASN A 28 16.37 -19.01 0.96
C ASN A 28 17.06 -18.57 2.27
N GLY A 29 16.63 -17.43 2.87
CA GLY A 29 17.12 -17.00 4.19
C GLY A 29 18.60 -16.61 4.24
N ARG A 30 19.17 -16.14 3.13
CA ARG A 30 20.54 -15.59 3.11
C ARG A 30 20.56 -14.22 2.43
N CYS A 31 20.75 -13.17 3.23
CA CYS A 31 21.12 -11.85 2.74
C CYS A 31 22.59 -11.89 2.26
N THR A 32 22.84 -11.51 1.01
CA THR A 32 24.20 -11.24 0.54
C THR A 32 24.35 -9.75 0.26
N THR A 33 25.14 -9.06 1.07
CA THR A 33 25.62 -7.71 0.76
C THR A 33 26.94 -7.84 0.01
N LYS A 34 27.01 -7.30 -1.20
CA LYS A 34 28.30 -7.04 -1.86
C LYS A 34 28.48 -5.54 -1.91
N SER A 35 29.37 -5.02 -1.07
CA SER A 35 29.84 -3.65 -1.18
C SER A 35 30.65 -3.47 -2.47
N VAL A 36 30.28 -2.51 -3.30
CA VAL A 36 30.96 -2.16 -4.57
C VAL A 36 31.51 -0.72 -4.49
N PRO A 37 32.64 -0.37 -5.15
CA PRO A 37 33.39 0.88 -4.91
C PRO A 37 32.73 2.18 -5.40
N GLN A 38 33.20 3.31 -4.86
CA GLN A 38 32.60 4.66 -4.81
C GLN A 38 32.74 5.57 -6.06
N HIS A 39 32.65 5.08 -7.29
CA HIS A 39 32.67 6.01 -8.43
C HIS A 39 31.83 5.48 -9.58
N LEU A 40 30.67 6.10 -9.88
CA LEU A 40 30.12 6.13 -11.24
C LEU A 40 28.95 7.10 -11.43
N GLU A 41 28.94 7.65 -12.63
CA GLU A 41 28.06 8.64 -13.24
C GLU A 41 26.56 8.27 -13.19
N GLU A 42 25.73 9.31 -13.24
CA GLU A 42 24.26 9.32 -13.23
C GLU A 42 23.64 8.60 -14.44
N SER A 43 23.82 7.28 -14.54
CA SER A 43 23.12 6.47 -15.52
C SER A 43 21.69 6.21 -15.03
N SER A 44 20.74 7.05 -15.45
CA SER A 44 19.31 6.90 -15.15
C SER A 44 18.78 5.57 -15.68
N SER A 45 18.13 4.77 -14.84
CA SER A 45 17.57 3.48 -15.23
C SER A 45 16.35 3.63 -16.15
N SER A 46 16.20 2.72 -17.12
CA SER A 46 15.01 2.59 -17.96
C SER A 46 13.95 1.66 -17.36
N LEU A 47 14.01 1.38 -16.06
CA LEU A 47 13.07 0.49 -15.38
C LEU A 47 11.68 1.14 -15.28
N HIS A 48 10.66 0.49 -15.84
CA HIS A 48 9.26 0.91 -15.76
C HIS A 48 8.45 0.15 -14.69
N VAL A 49 8.91 -1.04 -14.29
CA VAL A 49 8.17 -1.92 -13.36
C VAL A 49 9.11 -2.46 -12.30
N LEU A 50 8.71 -2.33 -11.04
CA LEU A 50 9.39 -2.92 -9.89
C LEU A 50 8.38 -3.60 -8.96
N LYS A 51 8.57 -4.88 -8.72
CA LYS A 51 7.79 -5.66 -7.75
C LYS A 51 8.75 -6.25 -6.72
N LEU A 52 8.55 -5.88 -5.47
CA LEU A 52 9.31 -6.33 -4.31
C LEU A 52 8.40 -7.24 -3.49
N GLU A 53 8.58 -8.55 -3.64
CA GLU A 53 7.81 -9.56 -2.93
C GLU A 53 8.68 -10.23 -1.87
N ASN A 54 8.18 -10.23 -0.63
CA ASN A 54 8.88 -10.80 0.53
C ASN A 54 10.25 -10.14 0.79
N CYS A 55 10.38 -8.85 0.49
CA CYS A 55 11.61 -8.08 0.67
C CYS A 55 11.57 -7.22 1.93
N CYS A 56 12.74 -6.93 2.51
CA CYS A 56 12.91 -5.83 3.43
C CYS A 56 13.03 -4.53 2.63
N VAL A 57 12.14 -3.57 2.91
CA VAL A 57 12.21 -2.24 2.32
C VAL A 57 12.17 -1.22 3.44
N ASP A 58 13.20 -0.39 3.50
CA ASP A 58 13.20 0.85 4.28
C ASP A 58 12.96 2.05 3.36
N SER A 59 12.66 3.20 3.97
CA SER A 59 12.37 4.43 3.24
C SER A 59 13.56 4.92 2.42
N HIS A 60 14.78 4.76 2.92
CA HIS A 60 16.00 5.21 2.25
C HIS A 60 16.28 4.43 0.96
N SER A 61 16.14 3.10 1.01
CA SER A 61 16.29 2.21 -0.14
C SER A 61 15.22 2.51 -1.17
N LEU A 62 13.97 2.71 -0.75
CA LEU A 62 12.88 3.13 -1.65
C LEU A 62 13.17 4.48 -2.33
N GLU A 63 13.64 5.46 -1.57
CA GLU A 63 14.00 6.78 -2.08
C GLU A 63 15.09 6.68 -3.16
N MET A 64 16.16 5.92 -2.91
CA MET A 64 17.22 5.69 -3.89
C MET A 64 16.73 4.98 -5.14
N VAL A 65 15.82 4.01 -4.98
CA VAL A 65 15.17 3.33 -6.11
C VAL A 65 14.44 4.34 -6.99
N LEU A 66 13.56 5.15 -6.39
CA LEU A 66 12.74 6.11 -7.12
C LEU A 66 13.59 7.18 -7.80
N LYS A 67 14.65 7.69 -7.13
CA LYS A 67 15.63 8.61 -7.73
C LYS A 67 16.34 8.00 -8.94
N SER A 68 16.74 6.74 -8.83
CA SER A 68 17.54 6.07 -9.86
C SER A 68 16.69 5.56 -11.03
N CYS A 69 15.38 5.40 -10.82
CA CYS A 69 14.41 4.89 -11.78
C CYS A 69 13.32 5.95 -12.06
N PRO A 70 13.66 7.09 -12.67
CA PRO A 70 12.69 8.16 -12.90
C PRO A 70 11.56 7.74 -13.85
N LYS A 71 11.73 6.67 -14.64
CA LYS A 71 10.69 6.14 -15.55
C LYS A 71 9.79 5.08 -14.91
N LEU A 72 9.89 4.87 -13.59
CA LEU A 72 9.11 3.84 -12.91
C LEU A 72 7.61 4.19 -12.93
N GLU A 73 6.82 3.32 -13.53
CA GLU A 73 5.36 3.46 -13.67
C GLU A 73 4.61 2.53 -12.72
N ILE A 74 5.18 1.36 -12.41
CA ILE A 74 4.54 0.36 -11.57
C ILE A 74 5.47 0.03 -10.40
N LEU A 75 4.97 0.26 -9.19
CA LEU A 75 5.64 -0.12 -7.95
C LEU A 75 4.72 -1.00 -7.10
N SER A 76 5.17 -2.21 -6.79
CA SER A 76 4.50 -3.11 -5.86
C SER A 76 5.47 -3.51 -4.75
N ILE A 77 5.06 -3.31 -3.50
CA ILE A 77 5.81 -3.71 -2.31
C ILE A 77 4.91 -4.60 -1.46
N HIS A 78 5.35 -5.83 -1.24
CA HIS A 78 4.73 -6.80 -0.34
C HIS A 78 5.78 -7.28 0.65
N VAL A 79 5.66 -6.83 1.91
CA VAL A 79 6.62 -7.16 2.97
C VAL A 79 6.14 -8.39 3.74
N SER A 80 6.96 -9.45 3.74
CA SER A 80 6.69 -10.68 4.47
C SER A 80 7.06 -10.57 5.94
N GLU A 81 6.40 -11.37 6.78
CA GLU A 81 6.78 -11.63 8.18
C GLU A 81 8.22 -12.15 8.29
N THR A 82 8.60 -13.06 7.39
CA THR A 82 9.92 -13.70 7.40
C THR A 82 11.05 -12.77 7.02
N ALA A 83 10.75 -11.60 6.44
CA ALA A 83 11.77 -10.68 5.98
C ALA A 83 12.66 -10.18 7.12
N GLY A 84 12.10 -10.10 8.34
CA GLY A 84 12.84 -9.71 9.52
C GLY A 84 13.36 -10.87 10.37
N ALA A 85 12.95 -12.12 10.14
CA ALA A 85 13.24 -13.23 11.06
C ALA A 85 14.75 -13.53 11.20
N ASP A 86 15.53 -13.24 10.16
CA ASP A 86 17.00 -13.36 10.17
C ASP A 86 17.70 -12.11 10.74
N TYR A 87 16.96 -11.03 10.96
CA TYR A 87 17.44 -9.87 11.71
C TYR A 87 17.08 -10.10 13.18
N ASP A 88 18.08 -10.47 13.98
CA ASP A 88 18.06 -10.45 15.46
C ASP A 88 17.68 -9.05 16.02
N ASP A 89 17.53 -8.06 15.14
CA ASP A 89 17.07 -6.72 15.46
C ASP A 89 15.55 -6.70 15.65
N VAL A 90 15.15 -6.93 16.91
CA VAL A 90 13.79 -6.75 17.46
C VAL A 90 13.25 -5.33 17.20
N HIS A 91 14.07 -4.39 16.74
CA HIS A 91 13.70 -2.99 16.54
C HIS A 91 13.39 -2.59 15.10
N TRP A 92 13.51 -3.48 14.12
CA TRP A 92 13.18 -3.10 12.75
C TRP A 92 11.70 -2.71 12.62
N THR A 93 11.49 -1.44 12.30
CA THR A 93 10.21 -0.75 12.19
C THR A 93 10.13 -0.09 10.83
N ILE A 94 8.97 -0.15 10.17
CA ILE A 94 8.76 0.56 8.90
C ILE A 94 8.19 1.94 9.19
N ASP A 95 8.90 2.97 8.74
CA ASP A 95 8.47 4.36 8.81
C ASP A 95 7.67 4.75 7.56
N LEU A 96 6.35 4.81 7.71
CA LEU A 96 5.41 5.11 6.64
C LEU A 96 5.43 6.59 6.24
N ASP A 97 5.80 7.50 7.14
CA ASP A 97 5.89 8.93 6.83
C ASP A 97 7.03 9.17 5.82
N HIS A 98 8.19 8.56 6.07
CA HIS A 98 9.33 8.64 5.15
C HIS A 98 9.09 7.89 3.83
N ILE A 99 8.40 6.74 3.86
CA ILE A 99 7.94 6.07 2.63
C ILE A 99 7.02 6.98 1.83
N GLY A 100 6.03 7.59 2.48
CA GLY A 100 5.13 8.54 1.85
C GLY A 100 5.85 9.74 1.26
N GLN A 101 6.87 10.25 1.95
CA GLN A 101 7.67 11.37 1.47
C GLN A 101 8.48 11.00 0.23
N ALA A 102 9.17 9.86 0.24
CA ALA A 102 9.90 9.35 -0.92
C ALA A 102 8.98 9.18 -2.15
N LEU A 103 7.76 8.66 -1.95
CA LEU A 103 6.76 8.53 -3.02
C LEU A 103 6.33 9.89 -3.58
N ARG A 104 6.10 10.89 -2.72
CA ARG A 104 5.71 12.24 -3.18
C ARG A 104 6.82 12.96 -3.93
N ASP A 105 8.06 12.81 -3.48
CA ASP A 105 9.21 13.55 -4.01
C ASP A 105 9.75 12.93 -5.29
N HIS A 106 9.68 11.61 -5.43
CA HIS A 106 10.35 10.88 -6.51
C HIS A 106 9.44 9.93 -7.30
N GLY A 107 8.22 9.67 -6.83
CA GLY A 107 7.26 8.78 -7.48
C GLY A 107 6.38 9.45 -8.54
N THR A 108 6.77 10.59 -9.11
CA THR A 108 5.91 11.43 -9.97
C THR A 108 5.37 10.73 -11.21
N ASN A 109 6.08 9.71 -11.72
CA ASN A 109 5.71 8.94 -12.91
C ASN A 109 4.93 7.64 -12.59
N LEU A 110 4.64 7.36 -11.31
CA LEU A 110 3.88 6.18 -10.92
C LEU A 110 2.44 6.26 -11.44
N ILE A 111 2.02 5.18 -12.08
CA ILE A 111 0.68 4.91 -12.60
C ILE A 111 -0.03 3.88 -11.73
N ASP A 112 0.70 2.85 -11.26
CA ASP A 112 0.19 1.77 -10.41
C ASP A 112 1.05 1.65 -9.14
N LEU A 113 0.41 1.75 -7.98
CA LEU A 113 1.05 1.64 -6.68
C LEU A 113 0.33 0.59 -5.83
N SER A 114 1.07 -0.42 -5.41
CA SER A 114 0.60 -1.46 -4.48
C SER A 114 1.51 -1.51 -3.25
N LEU A 115 0.95 -1.30 -2.07
CA LEU A 115 1.65 -1.34 -0.79
C LEU A 115 0.93 -2.30 0.15
N ASP A 116 1.63 -3.36 0.56
CA ASP A 116 1.10 -4.38 1.45
C ASP A 116 2.11 -4.70 2.55
N PHE A 117 1.82 -4.20 3.74
CA PHE A 117 2.59 -4.42 4.97
C PHE A 117 1.88 -5.35 5.95
N SER A 118 0.81 -6.04 5.51
CA SER A 118 -0.07 -6.78 6.42
C SER A 118 0.64 -7.91 7.17
N ASN A 119 1.42 -8.72 6.45
CA ASN A 119 2.17 -9.83 7.06
C ASN A 119 3.26 -9.31 8.01
N PHE A 120 3.97 -8.24 7.64
CA PHE A 120 4.92 -7.58 8.52
C PHE A 120 4.26 -7.09 9.82
N LYS A 121 3.09 -6.47 9.72
CA LYS A 121 2.31 -5.98 10.87
C LYS A 121 1.79 -7.06 11.82
N MET A 122 1.81 -8.33 11.40
CA MET A 122 1.41 -9.43 12.28
C MET A 122 2.42 -9.66 13.42
N THR A 123 3.69 -9.34 13.19
CA THR A 123 4.77 -9.58 14.17
C THR A 123 5.55 -8.32 14.52
N ARG A 124 5.50 -7.29 13.68
CA ARG A 124 6.25 -6.05 13.83
C ARG A 124 5.34 -4.84 13.70
N LYS A 125 5.88 -3.66 13.97
CA LYS A 125 5.12 -2.41 13.97
C LYS A 125 5.57 -1.50 12.86
N THR A 126 4.63 -0.72 12.38
CA THR A 126 4.87 0.42 11.49
C THR A 126 4.61 1.71 12.25
N THR A 127 5.29 2.79 11.86
CA THR A 127 5.11 4.13 12.43
C THR A 127 4.68 5.12 11.36
N GLY A 128 3.97 6.17 11.75
CA GLY A 128 3.52 7.23 10.84
C GLY A 128 2.38 6.79 9.92
N ARG A 129 2.24 7.48 8.78
CA ARG A 129 1.32 7.16 7.68
C ARG A 129 1.90 7.62 6.34
N ILE A 130 1.54 6.96 5.26
CA ILE A 130 1.90 7.37 3.90
C ILE A 130 1.39 8.79 3.61
N GLY A 131 0.18 9.13 4.06
CA GLY A 131 -0.40 10.46 3.90
C GLY A 131 -0.91 10.75 2.48
N SER A 132 -0.95 12.04 2.11
CA SER A 132 -1.49 12.46 0.81
C SER A 132 -0.60 12.00 -0.35
N LEU A 133 -1.25 11.46 -1.39
CA LEU A 133 -0.64 11.09 -2.67
C LEU A 133 -1.08 12.02 -3.81
N CYS A 134 -1.70 13.17 -3.48
CA CYS A 134 -2.23 14.11 -4.46
C CYS A 134 -1.17 14.70 -5.41
N SER A 135 0.10 14.75 -5.00
CA SER A 135 1.20 15.22 -5.84
C SER A 135 1.56 14.23 -6.96
N ILE A 136 1.16 12.96 -6.84
CA ILE A 136 1.42 11.93 -7.84
C ILE A 136 0.28 11.95 -8.87
N SER A 137 0.24 12.99 -9.70
CA SER A 137 -0.85 13.26 -10.65
C SER A 137 -1.02 12.19 -11.73
N GLY A 138 -0.02 11.32 -11.93
CA GLY A 138 -0.07 10.19 -12.85
C GLY A 138 -0.76 8.96 -12.27
N LEU A 139 -0.98 8.89 -10.95
CA LEU A 139 -1.42 7.68 -10.28
C LEU A 139 -2.87 7.33 -10.64
N ARG A 140 -3.07 6.16 -11.25
CA ARG A 140 -4.38 5.67 -11.69
C ARG A 140 -4.86 4.52 -10.83
N HIS A 141 -3.97 3.64 -10.41
CA HIS A 141 -4.31 2.47 -9.60
C HIS A 141 -3.61 2.56 -8.25
N LEU A 142 -4.38 2.40 -7.18
CA LEU A 142 -3.85 2.34 -5.82
C LEU A 142 -4.39 1.09 -5.13
N LYS A 143 -3.48 0.31 -4.56
CA LYS A 143 -3.76 -0.83 -3.70
C LYS A 143 -3.03 -0.65 -2.37
N CYS A 144 -3.74 -0.42 -1.27
CA CYS A 144 -3.10 -0.28 0.05
C CYS A 144 -4.08 -0.57 1.20
N PHE A 145 -3.55 -0.70 2.41
CA PHE A 145 -4.40 -0.68 3.61
C PHE A 145 -4.84 0.75 3.91
N ARG A 146 -6.08 0.92 4.37
CA ARG A 146 -6.64 2.21 4.78
C ARG A 146 -5.76 2.89 5.82
N ASN A 147 -5.42 2.15 6.87
CA ASN A 147 -4.72 2.72 8.03
C ASN A 147 -3.32 3.20 7.66
N ASP A 148 -2.64 2.53 6.73
CA ASP A 148 -1.34 2.99 6.20
C ASP A 148 -1.43 4.34 5.52
N LEU A 149 -2.57 4.68 4.94
CA LEU A 149 -2.74 5.93 4.22
C LEU A 149 -3.12 7.10 5.14
N ILE A 150 -4.03 6.89 6.10
CA ILE A 150 -4.70 7.98 6.82
C ILE A 150 -4.57 7.96 8.35
N VAL A 151 -4.14 6.86 8.95
CA VAL A 151 -4.02 6.74 10.42
C VAL A 151 -2.54 6.76 10.79
N ALA A 152 -2.11 7.74 11.58
CA ALA A 152 -0.76 7.73 12.11
C ALA A 152 -0.61 6.58 13.12
N GLN A 153 0.23 5.59 12.81
CA GLN A 153 0.54 4.48 13.71
C GLN A 153 1.76 4.82 14.58
N GLY A 154 1.80 4.38 15.85
CA GLY A 154 2.95 4.65 16.72
C GLY A 154 2.83 4.11 18.15
N TRP A 155 3.99 3.87 18.79
CA TRP A 155 4.12 3.32 20.15
C TRP A 155 3.74 4.28 21.29
N LEU A 156 3.72 5.58 21.01
CA LEU A 156 3.66 6.66 22.00
C LEU A 156 2.48 7.60 21.79
N VAL A 157 1.50 7.20 20.98
CA VAL A 157 0.25 7.95 20.95
C VAL A 157 -0.48 7.60 22.24
N ASP A 158 -0.18 8.34 23.30
CA ASP A 158 -1.05 8.45 24.46
C ASP A 158 -2.48 8.57 23.92
N GLU A 159 -3.42 7.82 24.50
CA GLU A 159 -4.85 7.85 24.13
C GLU A 159 -5.46 9.28 24.18
N THR A 160 -4.70 10.25 24.68
CA THR A 160 -5.02 11.67 24.77
C THR A 160 -4.59 12.52 23.56
N GLN A 161 -3.68 12.06 22.70
CA GLN A 161 -3.40 12.73 21.43
C GLN A 161 -4.37 12.22 20.38
N GLU A 162 -5.37 13.05 20.06
CA GLU A 162 -6.25 12.86 18.91
C GLU A 162 -5.40 12.53 17.68
N GLN A 163 -5.39 11.26 17.27
CA GLN A 163 -4.78 10.84 16.02
C GLN A 163 -5.47 11.65 14.92
N SER A 164 -4.73 12.52 14.24
CA SER A 164 -5.29 13.30 13.15
C SER A 164 -5.64 12.34 12.00
N ILE A 165 -6.87 11.82 11.97
CA ILE A 165 -7.31 10.95 10.87
C ILE A 165 -7.58 11.86 9.68
N LEU A 166 -6.81 11.66 8.61
CA LEU A 166 -7.07 12.38 7.37
C LEU A 166 -8.32 11.78 6.70
N PRO A 167 -9.23 12.60 6.15
CA PRO A 167 -10.32 12.06 5.33
C PRO A 167 -9.73 11.30 4.14
N LEU A 168 -10.21 10.08 3.89
CA LEU A 168 -9.66 9.21 2.85
C LEU A 168 -9.75 9.84 1.46
N GLU A 169 -10.86 10.49 1.16
CA GLU A 169 -11.05 11.23 -0.06
C GLU A 169 -10.04 12.35 -0.22
N SER A 170 -9.47 12.90 0.87
CA SER A 170 -8.55 14.04 0.87
C SER A 170 -7.13 13.68 0.43
N VAL A 171 -6.72 12.43 0.66
CA VAL A 171 -5.36 11.92 0.39
C VAL A 171 -5.22 11.28 -0.99
N LEU A 172 -6.32 11.03 -1.69
CA LEU A 172 -6.33 10.36 -2.99
C LEU A 172 -6.14 11.36 -4.15
N PRO A 173 -5.27 11.06 -5.14
CA PRO A 173 -5.08 11.93 -6.29
C PRO A 173 -6.33 11.93 -7.21
N PRO A 174 -6.67 13.08 -7.85
CA PRO A 174 -7.83 13.18 -8.75
C PRO A 174 -7.78 12.26 -9.99
N SER A 175 -6.58 11.80 -10.36
CA SER A 175 -6.31 10.89 -11.48
C SER A 175 -6.72 9.44 -11.21
N ILE A 176 -7.03 9.08 -9.96
CA ILE A 176 -7.31 7.70 -9.58
C ILE A 176 -8.51 7.15 -10.34
N THR A 177 -8.35 5.97 -10.93
CA THR A 177 -9.38 5.24 -11.68
C THR A 177 -9.80 3.97 -10.92
N ILE A 178 -8.86 3.28 -10.30
CA ILE A 178 -9.08 2.05 -9.54
C ILE A 178 -8.50 2.21 -8.14
N LEU A 179 -9.35 2.08 -7.14
CA LEU A 179 -8.98 2.12 -5.73
C LEU A 179 -9.25 0.76 -5.08
N ARG A 180 -8.21 0.12 -4.56
CA ARG A 180 -8.30 -1.14 -3.80
C ARG A 180 -7.85 -0.89 -2.38
N ILE A 181 -8.78 -0.89 -1.44
CA ILE A 181 -8.50 -0.59 -0.03
C ILE A 181 -8.79 -1.79 0.85
N PHE A 182 -7.82 -2.15 1.68
CA PHE A 182 -7.98 -3.17 2.71
C PHE A 182 -8.16 -2.51 4.06
N TYR A 183 -9.12 -2.99 4.83
CA TYR A 183 -9.31 -2.63 6.22
C TYR A 183 -8.56 -3.68 7.05
N GLU A 184 -7.80 -3.28 8.06
CA GLU A 184 -6.90 -4.19 8.77
C GLU A 184 -7.63 -5.37 9.42
N LYS A 185 -6.92 -6.51 9.52
CA LYS A 185 -7.42 -7.79 10.02
C LYS A 185 -7.45 -7.89 11.56
N HIS A 186 -6.93 -6.90 12.28
CA HIS A 186 -6.57 -7.09 13.69
C HIS A 186 -7.69 -6.87 14.70
N ARG A 187 -7.68 -7.71 15.73
CA ARG A 187 -8.52 -7.75 16.96
C ARG A 187 -8.48 -6.48 17.83
N ASN A 188 -8.07 -5.35 17.29
CA ASN A 188 -8.14 -4.11 18.03
C ASN A 188 -9.62 -3.68 18.02
N PRO A 189 -10.29 -3.46 19.17
CA PRO A 189 -11.66 -2.93 19.24
C PRO A 189 -11.83 -1.58 18.51
N SER A 190 -10.73 -0.99 18.04
CA SER A 190 -10.66 0.20 17.19
C SER A 190 -10.80 -0.05 15.67
N SER A 191 -11.09 -1.28 15.23
CA SER A 191 -11.52 -1.49 13.83
C SER A 191 -12.70 -0.54 13.55
N PRO A 192 -12.67 0.25 12.46
CA PRO A 192 -13.71 1.22 12.22
C PRO A 192 -15.04 0.49 12.15
N PRO A 193 -16.05 0.89 12.95
CA PRO A 193 -17.36 0.27 12.85
C PRO A 193 -17.85 0.35 11.39
N GLY A 194 -18.67 -0.60 10.97
CA GLY A 194 -19.06 -0.72 9.55
C GLY A 194 -19.63 0.56 8.94
N ASN A 195 -20.23 1.42 9.76
CA ASN A 195 -20.69 2.76 9.37
C ASN A 195 -19.56 3.69 8.90
N VAL A 196 -18.33 3.58 9.41
CA VAL A 196 -17.19 4.41 8.99
C VAL A 196 -16.79 4.08 7.57
N VAL A 197 -16.68 2.79 7.24
CA VAL A 197 -16.36 2.33 5.87
C VAL A 197 -17.41 2.83 4.90
N SER A 198 -18.70 2.73 5.25
CA SER A 198 -19.80 3.25 4.44
C SER A 198 -19.71 4.75 4.25
N THR A 199 -19.42 5.47 5.32
CA THR A 199 -19.29 6.92 5.30
C THR A 199 -18.13 7.36 4.41
N GLU A 200 -16.96 6.73 4.53
CA GLU A 200 -15.78 7.05 3.72
C GLU A 200 -16.01 6.80 2.24
N ILE A 201 -16.56 5.64 1.88
CA ILE A 201 -16.90 5.33 0.49
C ILE A 201 -17.94 6.32 -0.02
N ASN A 202 -18.96 6.66 0.77
CA ASN A 202 -19.95 7.64 0.38
C ASN A 202 -19.35 9.04 0.20
N ASN A 203 -18.40 9.45 1.05
CA ASN A 203 -17.69 10.72 0.94
C ASN A 203 -16.84 10.77 -0.34
N ILE A 204 -16.09 9.71 -0.64
CA ILE A 204 -15.34 9.54 -1.90
C ILE A 204 -16.27 9.75 -3.09
N LEU A 205 -17.37 8.98 -3.12
CA LEU A 205 -18.32 9.00 -4.23
C LEU A 205 -19.06 10.35 -4.33
N SER A 206 -19.29 11.05 -3.20
CA SER A 206 -20.03 12.34 -3.12
C SER A 206 -19.18 13.58 -3.30
N SER A 207 -17.87 13.48 -3.09
CA SER A 207 -16.98 14.63 -3.20
C SER A 207 -16.96 15.26 -4.59
N GLY A 208 -17.27 14.48 -5.64
CA GLY A 208 -17.10 14.89 -7.05
C GLY A 208 -15.63 15.09 -7.47
N ARG A 209 -14.69 15.09 -6.51
CA ARG A 209 -13.26 15.37 -6.71
C ARG A 209 -12.56 14.30 -7.53
N LEU A 210 -12.96 13.05 -7.35
CA LEU A 210 -12.38 11.90 -8.01
C LEU A 210 -13.18 11.54 -9.27
N GLY A 211 -13.32 12.51 -10.19
CA GLY A 211 -14.13 12.36 -11.40
C GLY A 211 -13.65 11.22 -12.34
N SER A 212 -12.36 10.87 -12.24
CA SER A 212 -11.73 9.75 -12.96
C SER A 212 -12.04 8.39 -12.35
N LEU A 213 -12.52 8.33 -11.11
CA LEU A 213 -12.76 7.07 -10.40
C LEU A 213 -13.80 6.23 -11.16
N ARG A 214 -13.47 4.95 -11.34
CA ARG A 214 -14.27 3.96 -12.07
C ARG A 214 -14.63 2.78 -11.19
N ARG A 215 -13.70 2.40 -10.30
CA ARG A 215 -13.86 1.22 -9.48
C ARG A 215 -13.30 1.44 -8.08
N ILE A 216 -14.09 1.08 -7.09
CA ILE A 216 -13.64 0.90 -5.71
C ILE A 216 -13.77 -0.58 -5.39
N GLN A 217 -12.70 -1.17 -4.88
CA GLN A 217 -12.73 -2.49 -4.28
C GLN A 217 -12.35 -2.33 -2.81
N SER A 218 -13.15 -2.89 -1.93
CA SER A 218 -12.80 -2.95 -0.52
C SER A 218 -12.84 -4.37 -0.01
N GLN A 219 -11.94 -4.66 0.92
CA GLN A 219 -11.92 -5.91 1.66
C GLN A 219 -11.92 -5.59 3.15
N ARG A 220 -12.92 -6.12 3.86
CA ARG A 220 -13.09 -5.97 5.29
C ARG A 220 -13.00 -7.33 5.96
N TYR A 221 -12.39 -7.38 7.14
CA TYR A 221 -12.31 -8.58 7.97
C TYR A 221 -13.20 -8.42 9.19
N HIS A 222 -13.68 -9.53 9.75
CA HIS A 222 -14.44 -9.56 11.00
C HIS A 222 -15.73 -8.73 11.02
N CYS A 223 -16.41 -8.60 9.89
CA CYS A 223 -17.69 -7.87 9.85
C CYS A 223 -18.77 -8.62 10.66
N SER A 224 -19.50 -7.91 11.51
CA SER A 224 -20.69 -8.47 12.16
C SER A 224 -21.85 -8.55 11.16
N PRO A 225 -22.85 -9.45 11.37
CA PRO A 225 -24.02 -9.54 10.50
C PRO A 225 -24.81 -8.21 10.34
N ASP A 226 -24.84 -7.39 11.40
CA ASP A 226 -25.67 -6.18 11.46
C ASP A 226 -25.05 -4.98 10.72
N GLU A 227 -23.72 -4.94 10.61
CA GLU A 227 -22.98 -3.90 9.88
C GLU A 227 -23.17 -3.97 8.35
N LEU A 228 -23.82 -5.01 7.87
CA LEU A 228 -23.89 -5.38 6.46
C LEU A 228 -25.04 -4.70 5.69
N ILE A 229 -25.96 -4.03 6.38
CA ILE A 229 -27.18 -3.46 5.80
C ILE A 229 -26.93 -2.04 5.22
N LEU A 230 -25.89 -1.35 5.68
CA LEU A 230 -25.74 0.11 5.46
C LEU A 230 -25.26 0.51 4.05
N PHE A 231 -24.65 -0.41 3.29
CA PHE A 231 -24.11 -0.12 1.95
C PHE A 231 -25.13 -0.18 0.82
N GLN A 232 -26.37 -0.59 1.10
CA GLN A 232 -27.39 -0.79 0.06
C GLN A 232 -28.07 0.50 -0.42
N THR A 233 -27.56 1.68 -0.04
CA THR A 233 -28.04 2.93 -0.60
C THR A 233 -27.58 3.04 -2.05
N GLN A 234 -28.46 2.66 -2.97
CA GLN A 234 -28.23 2.77 -4.40
C GLN A 234 -27.83 4.20 -4.76
N ARG A 235 -26.63 4.35 -5.31
CA ARG A 235 -26.16 5.63 -5.84
C ARG A 235 -26.37 5.64 -7.35
N PRO A 236 -27.10 6.64 -7.90
CA PRO A 236 -27.26 6.75 -9.34
C PRO A 236 -25.91 6.75 -10.07
N GLY A 237 -25.81 5.92 -11.11
CA GLY A 237 -24.57 5.78 -11.89
C GLY A 237 -23.52 4.85 -11.29
N TRP A 238 -23.82 4.10 -10.21
CA TRP A 238 -22.91 3.11 -9.63
C TRP A 238 -23.62 1.78 -9.37
N SER A 239 -22.94 0.68 -9.68
CA SER A 239 -23.33 -0.67 -9.28
C SER A 239 -22.52 -1.15 -8.10
N PHE A 240 -23.17 -1.96 -7.26
CA PHE A 240 -22.61 -2.48 -6.02
C PHE A 240 -22.72 -4.01 -6.07
N ASP A 241 -21.57 -4.67 -5.91
CA ASP A 241 -21.48 -6.10 -5.76
C ASP A 241 -20.74 -6.41 -4.45
N SER A 242 -21.25 -7.35 -3.68
CA SER A 242 -20.67 -7.75 -2.40
C SER A 242 -20.69 -9.26 -2.27
N LYS A 243 -19.52 -9.85 -2.03
CA LYS A 243 -19.36 -11.27 -1.74
C LYS A 243 -18.88 -11.44 -0.31
N ARG A 244 -19.45 -12.43 0.37
CA ARG A 244 -19.06 -12.79 1.75
C ARG A 244 -18.43 -14.16 1.78
N THR A 245 -17.49 -14.34 2.69
CA THR A 245 -16.86 -15.62 2.94
C THR A 245 -16.62 -15.75 4.43
N LEU A 246 -16.98 -16.90 5.01
CA LEU A 246 -16.73 -17.19 6.42
C LEU A 246 -15.21 -17.22 6.65
N CYS A 247 -14.75 -16.57 7.72
CA CYS A 247 -13.37 -16.72 8.17
C CYS A 247 -13.21 -18.12 8.79
N GLU A 248 -12.41 -18.99 8.18
CA GLU A 248 -12.11 -20.30 8.78
C GLU A 248 -11.49 -20.12 10.18
N GLY A 249 -12.06 -20.79 11.18
CA GLY A 249 -11.58 -20.77 12.56
C GLY A 249 -11.87 -19.48 13.35
N GLN A 250 -12.72 -18.57 12.86
CA GLN A 250 -13.05 -17.32 13.56
C GLN A 250 -14.55 -16.98 13.49
N ASN A 251 -15.08 -16.36 14.55
CA ASN A 251 -16.43 -15.78 14.54
C ASN A 251 -16.41 -14.48 13.72
N GLY A 252 -16.59 -14.57 12.40
CA GLY A 252 -16.67 -13.40 11.52
C GLY A 252 -16.69 -13.73 10.03
N PHE A 253 -16.96 -12.70 9.22
CA PHE A 253 -16.94 -12.76 7.77
C PHE A 253 -15.84 -11.87 7.20
N ILE A 254 -15.26 -12.31 6.08
CA ILE A 254 -14.57 -11.44 5.14
C ILE A 254 -15.63 -10.94 4.16
N GLU A 255 -15.76 -9.62 4.07
CA GLU A 255 -16.59 -8.96 3.07
C GLU A 255 -15.70 -8.40 1.97
N TYR A 256 -15.97 -8.84 0.74
CA TYR A 256 -15.39 -8.28 -0.47
C TYR A 256 -16.45 -7.45 -1.15
N MET A 257 -16.15 -6.18 -1.40
CA MET A 257 -17.06 -5.27 -2.07
C MET A 257 -16.40 -4.72 -3.32
N SER A 258 -17.17 -4.67 -4.41
CA SER A 258 -16.79 -4.03 -5.65
C SER A 258 -17.87 -3.02 -6.03
N ILE A 259 -17.49 -1.77 -6.17
CA ILE A 259 -18.36 -0.68 -6.59
C ILE A 259 -17.85 -0.19 -7.94
N ASN A 260 -18.70 -0.22 -8.97
CA ASN A 260 -18.30 0.11 -10.33
C ASN A 260 -19.19 1.23 -10.88
N LYS A 261 -18.60 2.18 -11.61
CA LYS A 261 -19.35 3.23 -12.29
C LYS A 261 -20.08 2.64 -13.50
N LEU A 262 -21.37 2.94 -13.64
CA LEU A 262 -22.22 2.49 -14.75
C LEU A 262 -22.02 3.38 -15.98
N GLY A 263 -22.09 2.78 -17.18
CA GLY A 263 -22.19 3.51 -18.45
C GLY A 263 -20.86 4.05 -19.01
N LEU A 264 -19.78 3.29 -18.87
CA LEU A 264 -18.51 3.53 -19.56
C LEU A 264 -18.09 2.31 -20.37
#